data_AF-A0A660MNB7-F1
#
_entry.id   AF-A0A660MNB7-F1
#
_cell.length_a   1.000
_cell.length_b   1.000
_cell.length_c   1.000
_cell.angle_alpha   90.00
_cell.angle_beta   90.00
_cell.angle_gamma   90.00
#
_symmetry.space_group_name_H-M   'P 1'
#
loop_
_entity.id
_entity.type
_entity.pdbx_description
1 polymer ?
#
loop_
_entity_poly.entity_id
_entity_poly.type
_entity_poly.pdbx_seq_one_letter_code
_entity_poly.pdbx_strand_id
1 'polypeptide(L)' 'MRNDAQWWRQPLHRLSDKQWEALCDGCGLCCLNKMEDIDTGEVYFSRVAC' A
#
# COMPACT_ATOMS: atom_id res chain seq x y z
N MET A 1 0.63 -1.66 28.30
CA MET A 1 1.18 -1.32 26.97
C MET A 1 1.28 -2.61 26.21
N ARG A 2 0.56 -2.72 25.08
CA ARG A 2 0.35 -4.00 24.40
C ARG A 2 1.68 -4.58 23.94
N ASN A 3 1.93 -5.82 24.35
CA ASN A 3 3.03 -6.64 23.87
C ASN A 3 2.65 -7.18 22.48
N ASP A 4 2.46 -6.28 21.53
CA ASP A 4 2.18 -6.63 20.16
C ASP A 4 3.54 -6.84 19.51
N ALA A 5 3.89 -8.09 19.23
CA ALA A 5 5.05 -8.43 18.41
C ALA A 5 5.11 -7.46 17.21
N GLN A 6 6.31 -6.99 16.84
CA GLN A 6 6.51 -6.02 15.75
C GLN A 6 6.14 -6.65 14.39
N TRP A 7 4.85 -6.89 14.17
CA TRP A 7 4.30 -7.55 13.00
C TRP A 7 4.56 -6.72 11.76
N TRP A 8 4.64 -5.39 11.88
CA TRP A 8 5.05 -4.48 10.82
C TRP A 8 6.50 -4.66 10.35
N ARG A 9 7.31 -5.49 11.03
CA ARG A 9 8.65 -5.91 10.59
C ARG A 9 8.65 -7.28 9.89
N GLN A 10 7.52 -7.99 9.86
CA GLN A 10 7.40 -9.25 9.14
C GLN A 10 7.30 -9.01 7.62
N PRO A 11 7.71 -9.98 6.78
CA PRO A 11 7.45 -9.93 5.35
C PRO A 11 5.97 -9.73 5.04
N LEU A 12 5.67 -8.94 4.00
CA LEU A 12 4.30 -8.55 3.63
C LEU A 12 3.35 -9.75 3.46
N HIS A 13 3.83 -10.84 2.86
CA HIS A 13 3.04 -12.07 2.64
C HIS A 13 2.68 -12.84 3.92
N ARG A 14 3.22 -12.44 5.09
CA ARG A 14 2.90 -13.04 6.40
C ARG A 14 1.91 -12.20 7.19
N LEU A 15 1.53 -11.03 6.69
CA LEU A 15 0.55 -10.18 7.33
C LEU A 15 -0.85 -10.71 7.02
N SER A 16 -1.72 -10.66 8.02
CA SER A 16 -3.17 -10.75 7.78
C SER A 16 -3.68 -9.48 7.11
N ASP A 17 -4.84 -9.56 6.44
CA ASP A 17 -5.48 -8.40 5.81
C ASP A 17 -5.62 -7.23 6.80
N LYS A 18 -6.06 -7.50 8.04
CA LYS A 18 -6.19 -6.45 9.07
C LYS A 18 -4.87 -5.79 9.43
N GLN A 19 -3.77 -6.52 9.42
CA GLN A 19 -2.43 -5.96 9.67
C GLN A 19 -1.91 -5.19 8.47
N TRP A 20 -2.16 -5.70 7.26
CA TRP A 20 -1.85 -5.01 6.01
C TRP A 20 -2.55 -3.65 5.95
N GLU A 21 -3.87 -3.64 6.18
CA GLU A 21 -4.68 -2.41 6.19
C GLU A 21 -4.23 -1.43 7.27
N ALA A 22 -3.75 -1.90 8.41
CA ALA A 22 -3.23 -1.05 9.48
C ALA A 22 -1.91 -0.35 9.12
N LEU A 23 -1.23 -0.73 8.02
CA LEU A 23 -0.08 0.00 7.50
C LEU A 23 -0.50 1.19 6.60
N CYS A 24 -1.73 1.21 6.11
CA CYS A 24 -2.25 2.29 5.27
C CYS A 24 -2.54 3.52 6.14
N ASP A 25 -1.98 4.67 5.77
CA ASP A 25 -2.29 5.98 6.35
C ASP A 25 -3.23 6.81 5.45
N GLY A 26 -3.78 6.19 4.40
CA GLY A 26 -4.67 6.83 3.42
C GLY A 26 -3.95 7.73 2.41
N CYS A 27 -2.61 7.79 2.39
CA CYS A 27 -1.88 8.67 1.46
C CYS A 27 -1.87 8.18 0.01
N GLY A 28 -2.19 6.90 -0.23
CA GLY A 28 -2.20 6.28 -1.56
C GLY A 28 -0.82 6.02 -2.17
N LEU A 29 0.26 6.17 -1.39
CA LEU A 29 1.64 5.91 -1.86
C LEU A 29 2.00 4.42 -1.87
N CYS A 30 1.39 3.62 -0.99
CA CYS A 30 1.62 2.17 -0.91
C CYS A 30 0.85 1.36 -1.96
N CYS A 31 -0.22 1.93 -2.52
CA CYS A 31 -1.11 1.28 -3.50
C CYS A 31 -1.15 2.08 -4.83
N LEU A 32 0.04 2.52 -5.27
CA LEU A 32 0.21 3.37 -6.43
C LEU A 32 0.13 2.57 -7.75
N ASN A 33 -0.94 2.73 -8.50
CA ASN A 33 -1.01 2.23 -9.87
C ASN A 33 -0.37 3.26 -10.81
N LYS A 34 0.69 2.84 -11.50
CA LYS A 34 1.32 3.58 -12.59
C LYS A 34 0.58 3.22 -13.88
N MET A 35 -0.09 4.21 -14.47
CA MET A 35 -0.79 4.07 -15.73
C MET A 35 -0.05 4.88 -16.79
N GLU A 36 0.00 4.35 -18.00
CA GLU A 36 0.61 5.02 -19.15
C GLU A 36 -0.42 5.12 -20.25
N ASP A 37 -0.57 6.32 -20.81
CA ASP A 37 -1.45 6.56 -21.94
C ASP A 37 -0.83 5.99 -23.22
N ILE A 38 -1.59 5.18 -23.95
CA ILE A 38 -1.09 4.39 -25.08
C ILE A 38 -0.77 5.25 -26.31
N ASP A 39 -1.40 6.42 -26.43
CA ASP A 39 -1.26 7.28 -27.61
C ASP A 39 -0.19 8.35 -27.41
N THR A 40 -0.02 8.83 -26.17
CA THR A 40 0.86 9.96 -25.82
C THR A 40 2.10 9.54 -25.02
N GLY A 41 2.07 8.38 -24.35
CA GLY A 41 3.10 7.95 -23.41
C GLY A 41 3.10 8.71 -22.08
N GLU A 42 2.09 9.54 -21.81
CA GLU A 42 2.00 10.26 -20.54
C GLU A 42 1.76 9.31 -19.36
N VAL A 43 2.45 9.56 -18.25
CA VAL A 43 2.39 8.73 -17.05
C VAL A 43 1.51 9.38 -15.98
N TYR A 44 0.51 8.62 -15.53
CA TYR A 44 -0.44 9.01 -14.49
C TYR A 44 -0.30 8.10 -13.26
N PHE A 45 -0.53 8.69 -12.09
CA PHE A 45 -0.45 8.00 -10.81
C PHE A 45 -1.81 8.02 -10.11
N SER A 46 -2.33 6.85 -9.75
CA SER A 46 -3.55 6.75 -8.96
C SER A 46 -3.31 7.12 -7.50
N ARG A 47 -4.30 7.70 -6.81
CA ARG A 47 -4.29 7.84 -5.33
C ARG A 47 -5.38 6.98 -4.71
N VAL A 48 -5.28 5.67 -4.90
CA VAL A 48 -6.23 4.70 -4.31
C VAL A 48 -5.70 4.33 -2.93
N ALA A 49 -6.50 4.61 -1.91
CA ALA A 49 -6.27 4.12 -0.55
C ALA A 49 -7.12 2.87 -0.32
N CYS A 50 -6.62 1.95 0.51
CA CYS A 50 -7.38 0.81 1.03
C CYS A 50 -8.22 1.21 2.25
#